data_AF-A0A4X1W7I0-F1
#
_entry.id   AF-A0A4X1W7I0-F1
#
_cell.length_a   1.000
_cell.length_b   1.000
_cell.length_c   1.000
_cell.angle_alpha   90.00
_cell.angle_beta   90.00
_cell.angle_gamma   90.00
#
_symmetry.space_group_name_H-M   'P 1'
#
loop_
_entity.id
_entity.type
_entity.pdbx_description
1 polymer ?
#
loop_
_entity_poly.entity_id
_entity_poly.type
_entity_poly.pdbx_seq_one_letter_code
_entity_poly.pdbx_strand_id
1 'polypeptide(L)'
;MKVLALPGPSPSRGRFLARGAASGRAARAPGRGAPTMAAAPALAGVPARQHYRVQLRFVTEEQLFSTGPLLLSNPTTLRLEVHPAGEEADATVTDADGVCVFKCSLTRDTECCCVGQESILITLGYNSALLKFESPAELSAFANTLKRCRREKKEYSAFSQRTEEASAAQYFQVVLDVGCGSGILSFFAVQAGARRVYAVEASSVAQYAEMLVKSNHLSDKITVLPGKIEEISLPEAVDVIISEPMGYMLFNERMLESYLHSKKWLKANGRMFPTFSDIHLAPFSDEQLYTEHHSRANFWYQQCFYGVNLSSLRGAAVDEYFRQPIVDTFDIRILMAQTVKYTVNFMDAEEADLHRVEIPFVFQMAQSGLIHGLAFWFDVAFVGSLVTVWLSTAPTEPLTHWYQVRCLLQTPLFAKEGETLSGKVLFVANKRQSYDIQIVALVNQTGFRSGNTLDLKNPFFRFP
;
A
#
# COMPACT_ATOMS: atom_id res chain seq x y z
N MET A 1 -12.65 -16.48 -22.13
CA MET A 1 -12.12 -16.64 -23.51
C MET A 1 -12.49 -15.39 -24.32
N LYS A 2 -11.62 -14.95 -25.25
CA LYS A 2 -11.64 -13.63 -25.93
C LYS A 2 -11.29 -12.42 -25.05
N VAL A 3 -9.99 -12.20 -24.93
CA VAL A 3 -9.38 -10.89 -24.69
C VAL A 3 -9.51 -10.05 -25.97
N LEU A 4 -9.81 -8.76 -25.84
CA LEU A 4 -9.75 -7.78 -26.94
C LEU A 4 -8.49 -6.92 -26.75
N ALA A 5 -7.55 -7.01 -27.68
CA ALA A 5 -6.30 -6.27 -27.63
C ALA A 5 -6.47 -4.86 -28.21
N LEU A 6 -5.83 -3.87 -27.59
CA LEU A 6 -5.61 -2.53 -28.16
C LEU A 6 -4.16 -2.40 -28.66
N PRO A 7 -3.91 -1.66 -29.74
CA PRO A 7 -2.60 -1.61 -30.39
C PRO A 7 -1.64 -0.62 -29.70
N GLY A 8 -0.37 -1.02 -29.55
CA GLY A 8 0.69 -0.15 -29.03
C GLY A 8 1.21 0.87 -30.06
N PRO A 9 1.86 1.96 -29.60
CA PRO A 9 2.38 3.02 -30.47
C PRO A 9 3.71 2.65 -31.14
N SER A 10 3.91 3.13 -32.37
CA SER A 10 5.13 2.94 -33.16
C SER A 10 6.22 3.98 -32.83
N PRO A 11 7.52 3.62 -32.93
CA PRO A 11 8.62 4.52 -32.55
C PRO A 11 8.99 5.50 -33.68
N SER A 12 8.87 6.81 -33.42
CA SER A 12 9.36 7.87 -34.32
C SER A 12 10.86 8.12 -34.13
N ARG A 13 11.64 7.97 -35.21
CA ARG A 13 13.09 8.26 -35.23
C ARG A 13 13.38 9.76 -35.15
N GLY A 14 14.19 10.18 -34.18
CA GLY A 14 14.83 11.51 -34.14
C GLY A 14 16.36 11.39 -34.24
N ARG A 15 16.95 11.79 -35.36
CA ARG A 15 18.42 11.95 -35.49
C ARG A 15 18.82 13.35 -34.99
N PHE A 16 19.88 13.44 -34.18
CA PHE A 16 20.68 14.67 -34.07
C PHE A 16 22.16 14.37 -34.26
N LEU A 17 22.84 15.27 -34.98
CA LEU A 17 24.20 15.09 -35.48
C LEU A 17 25.24 15.74 -34.55
N ALA A 18 26.39 15.10 -34.41
CA ALA A 18 27.57 15.67 -33.76
C ALA A 18 28.57 16.25 -34.78
N ARG A 19 29.09 17.45 -34.50
CA ARG A 19 30.29 18.15 -35.03
C ARG A 19 30.32 19.56 -34.39
N GLY A 20 31.40 20.15 -33.90
CA GLY A 20 32.79 19.71 -33.70
C GLY A 20 33.78 20.90 -33.79
N ALA A 21 34.82 20.95 -32.93
CA ALA A 21 35.95 21.93 -32.91
C ALA A 21 35.56 23.43 -32.63
N ALA A 22 36.40 24.39 -32.20
CA ALA A 22 37.75 24.54 -31.60
C ALA A 22 37.96 26.07 -31.31
N SER A 23 38.89 26.62 -30.50
CA SER A 23 39.85 26.18 -29.45
C SER A 23 40.43 27.45 -28.76
N GLY A 24 41.17 27.34 -27.63
CA GLY A 24 41.81 28.51 -26.98
C GLY A 24 42.87 28.16 -25.92
N ARG A 25 44.01 28.86 -25.91
CA ARG A 25 45.22 28.62 -25.07
C ARG A 25 45.48 29.74 -24.05
N ALA A 26 46.07 29.40 -22.89
CA ALA A 26 47.13 30.11 -22.13
C ALA A 26 47.20 29.56 -20.67
N ALA A 27 48.29 29.56 -19.90
CA ALA A 27 49.74 29.63 -20.13
C ALA A 27 50.48 29.03 -18.88
N ARG A 28 51.82 28.87 -18.92
CA ARG A 28 52.67 28.29 -17.85
C ARG A 28 53.68 29.37 -17.36
N ALA A 29 53.88 29.61 -16.06
CA ALA A 29 54.96 29.05 -15.18
C ALA A 29 55.61 30.22 -14.37
N PRO A 30 56.57 30.03 -13.42
CA PRO A 30 56.77 28.98 -12.39
C PRO A 30 57.11 29.53 -10.97
N GLY A 31 57.08 28.67 -9.93
CA GLY A 31 58.19 28.64 -8.94
C GLY A 31 57.91 28.67 -7.42
N ARG A 32 58.62 27.76 -6.72
CA ARG A 32 59.07 27.74 -5.30
C ARG A 32 58.10 27.34 -4.17
N GLY A 33 58.62 26.42 -3.33
CA GLY A 33 58.39 26.43 -1.87
C GLY A 33 57.37 25.43 -1.33
N ALA A 34 57.81 24.22 -0.96
CA ALA A 34 57.02 23.32 -0.13
C ALA A 34 57.09 23.72 1.36
N PRO A 35 55.99 23.55 2.10
CA PRO A 35 56.06 22.90 3.39
C PRO A 35 55.25 21.60 3.39
N THR A 36 55.81 20.56 3.99
CA THR A 36 55.12 19.29 4.26
C THR A 36 53.92 19.54 5.18
N MET A 37 52.71 19.27 4.69
CA MET A 37 51.53 19.06 5.52
C MET A 37 51.13 17.59 5.54
N ALA A 38 50.64 17.15 6.70
CA ALA A 38 50.42 15.75 7.02
C ALA A 38 49.41 15.07 6.08
N ALA A 39 49.56 13.75 5.93
CA ALA A 39 48.59 12.92 5.24
C ALA A 39 47.19 13.14 5.82
N ALA A 40 46.21 13.41 4.94
CA ALA A 40 44.81 13.38 5.32
C ALA A 40 44.48 11.99 5.91
N PRO A 41 43.67 11.91 6.98
CA PRO A 41 43.22 10.62 7.49
C PRO A 41 42.51 9.87 6.38
N ALA A 42 42.81 8.57 6.23
CA ALA A 42 42.19 7.74 5.21
C ALA A 42 40.67 7.81 5.35
N LEU A 43 39.98 8.15 4.26
CA LEU A 43 38.52 8.07 4.18
C LEU A 43 38.08 6.68 4.64
N ALA A 44 37.16 6.65 5.60
CA ALA A 44 36.60 5.41 6.13
C ALA A 44 36.16 4.49 4.98
N GLY A 45 36.60 3.23 5.03
CA GLY A 45 36.68 2.38 3.85
C GLY A 45 35.38 2.27 3.08
N VAL A 46 35.44 2.55 1.77
CA VAL A 46 34.38 2.18 0.83
C VAL A 46 34.11 0.68 1.01
N PRO A 47 32.87 0.27 1.30
CA PRO A 47 32.55 -1.13 1.56
C PRO A 47 32.91 -1.98 0.34
N ALA A 48 33.64 -3.07 0.57
CA ALA A 48 34.15 -3.92 -0.51
C ALA A 48 33.02 -4.47 -1.39
N ARG A 49 33.22 -4.40 -2.71
CA ARG A 49 32.33 -4.99 -3.73
C ARG A 49 32.21 -6.49 -3.46
N GLN A 50 30.99 -6.96 -3.25
CA GLN A 50 30.74 -8.37 -2.99
C GLN A 50 30.39 -9.06 -4.31
N HIS A 51 30.94 -10.24 -4.54
CA HIS A 51 30.70 -11.04 -5.75
C HIS A 51 30.20 -12.42 -5.34
N TYR A 52 29.15 -12.88 -6.01
CA TYR A 52 28.51 -14.16 -5.80
C TYR A 52 28.30 -14.86 -7.14
N ARG A 53 28.18 -16.19 -7.11
CA ARG A 53 27.71 -16.95 -8.26
C ARG A 53 26.27 -17.37 -8.02
N VAL A 54 25.41 -17.04 -8.98
CA VAL A 54 23.97 -17.24 -8.84
C VAL A 54 23.36 -17.84 -10.09
N GLN A 55 22.26 -18.56 -9.90
CA GLN A 55 21.29 -18.83 -10.95
C GLN A 55 20.12 -17.87 -10.74
N LEU A 56 19.78 -17.11 -11.79
CA LEU A 56 18.66 -16.16 -11.78
C LEU A 56 17.47 -16.79 -12.49
N ARG A 57 16.29 -16.68 -11.89
CA ARG A 57 15.01 -16.96 -12.55
C ARG A 57 14.02 -15.86 -12.24
N PHE A 58 13.50 -15.20 -13.28
CA PHE A 58 12.30 -14.39 -13.14
C PHE A 58 11.11 -15.31 -12.94
N VAL A 59 10.29 -15.03 -11.92
CA VAL A 59 9.10 -15.81 -11.61
C VAL A 59 7.90 -14.89 -11.70
N THR A 60 6.98 -15.20 -12.61
CA THR A 60 5.66 -14.56 -12.66
C THR A 60 4.75 -15.16 -11.59
N GLU A 61 3.73 -14.41 -11.16
CA GLU A 61 2.72 -14.89 -10.23
C GLU A 61 2.15 -16.26 -10.63
N GLU A 62 1.71 -16.41 -11.88
CA GLU A 62 1.20 -17.70 -12.41
C GLU A 62 2.17 -18.89 -12.24
N GLN A 63 3.49 -18.66 -12.26
CA GLN A 63 4.48 -19.73 -12.07
C GLN A 63 4.70 -20.08 -10.60
N LEU A 64 4.59 -19.11 -9.68
CA LEU A 64 4.58 -19.36 -8.23
C LEU A 64 3.40 -20.26 -7.81
N PHE A 65 2.27 -20.17 -8.53
CA PHE A 65 1.05 -20.92 -8.25
C PHE A 65 0.94 -22.28 -8.98
N SER A 66 1.98 -22.73 -9.68
CA SER A 66 1.96 -23.98 -10.45
C SER A 66 2.54 -25.18 -9.66
N THR A 67 1.84 -26.32 -9.69
CA THR A 67 2.12 -27.50 -8.83
C THR A 67 3.25 -28.41 -9.34
N GLY A 68 4.37 -27.84 -9.78
CA GLY A 68 5.55 -28.58 -10.22
C GLY A 68 6.80 -28.20 -9.42
N PRO A 69 7.78 -29.11 -9.25
CA PRO A 69 9.11 -28.68 -8.79
C PRO A 69 9.69 -27.66 -9.78
N LEU A 70 10.27 -26.58 -9.27
CA LEU A 70 10.96 -25.55 -10.06
C LEU A 70 12.27 -26.10 -10.66
N LEU A 71 12.16 -27.07 -11.56
CA LEU A 71 13.29 -27.62 -12.30
C LEU A 71 13.89 -26.54 -13.21
N LEU A 72 15.20 -26.43 -13.16
CA LEU A 72 16.00 -25.51 -13.97
C LEU A 72 16.28 -26.15 -15.33
N SER A 73 15.52 -25.75 -16.35
CA SER A 73 15.87 -26.01 -17.75
C SER A 73 17.07 -25.14 -18.13
N ASN A 74 18.26 -25.75 -18.19
CA ASN A 74 19.59 -25.15 -18.43
C ASN A 74 20.02 -24.08 -17.40
N PRO A 75 20.77 -24.46 -16.35
CA PRO A 75 21.33 -23.52 -15.39
C PRO A 75 22.60 -22.85 -15.94
N THR A 76 22.46 -21.66 -16.52
CA THR A 76 23.61 -20.79 -16.77
C THR A 76 24.03 -20.14 -15.45
N THR A 77 25.24 -20.39 -14.97
CA THR A 77 25.78 -19.70 -13.78
C THR A 77 26.12 -18.26 -14.15
N LEU A 78 25.53 -17.32 -13.43
CA LEU A 78 25.69 -15.88 -13.62
C LEU A 78 26.50 -15.27 -12.46
N ARG A 79 27.08 -14.10 -12.69
CA ARG A 79 27.83 -13.36 -11.68
C ARG A 79 26.95 -12.26 -11.09
N LEU A 80 26.63 -12.36 -9.80
CA LEU A 80 25.99 -11.28 -9.04
C LEU A 80 27.09 -10.42 -8.40
N GLU A 81 26.99 -9.11 -8.60
CA GLU A 81 27.86 -8.10 -8.01
C GLU A 81 27.02 -7.13 -7.20
N VAL A 82 27.37 -6.95 -5.92
CA VAL A 82 26.66 -6.05 -5.01
C VAL A 82 27.58 -4.91 -4.61
N HIS A 83 27.12 -3.69 -4.85
CA HIS A 83 27.79 -2.43 -4.57
C HIS A 83 27.04 -1.68 -3.47
N PRO A 84 27.49 -1.75 -2.20
CA PRO A 84 26.86 -0.96 -1.14
C PRO A 84 27.20 0.53 -1.31
N ALA A 85 26.17 1.38 -1.32
CA ALA A 85 26.24 2.80 -1.63
C ALA A 85 25.46 3.61 -0.58
N GLY A 86 25.97 3.66 0.65
CA GLY A 86 25.29 4.33 1.76
C GLY A 86 24.12 3.50 2.28
N GLU A 87 22.90 4.04 2.17
CA GLU A 87 21.66 3.42 2.65
C GLU A 87 21.10 2.38 1.66
N GLU A 88 21.56 2.39 0.40
CA GLU A 88 21.15 1.45 -0.66
C GLU A 88 22.30 0.54 -1.10
N ALA A 89 22.01 -0.54 -1.83
CA ALA A 89 23.02 -1.32 -2.52
C ALA A 89 22.61 -1.71 -3.94
N ASP A 90 23.41 -1.35 -4.94
CA ASP A 90 23.18 -1.75 -6.33
C ASP A 90 23.59 -3.22 -6.53
N ALA A 91 22.62 -4.08 -6.80
CA ALA A 91 22.80 -5.48 -7.15
C ALA A 91 22.66 -5.66 -8.66
N THR A 92 23.75 -6.06 -9.33
CA THR A 92 23.82 -6.28 -10.78
C THR A 92 24.20 -7.73 -11.06
N VAL A 93 23.43 -8.43 -11.87
CA VAL A 93 23.72 -9.78 -12.34
C VAL A 93 24.16 -9.70 -13.81
N THR A 94 25.32 -10.26 -14.12
CA THR A 94 25.86 -10.34 -15.48
C THR A 94 26.05 -11.79 -15.93
N ASP A 95 25.99 -12.01 -17.24
CA ASP A 95 26.39 -13.27 -17.87
C ASP A 95 27.92 -13.40 -18.03
N ALA A 96 28.35 -14.45 -18.73
CA ALA A 96 29.75 -14.76 -18.97
C ALA A 96 30.46 -13.77 -19.91
N ASP A 97 29.71 -13.10 -20.79
CA ASP A 97 30.21 -12.06 -21.71
C ASP A 97 30.20 -10.66 -21.07
N GLY A 98 29.73 -10.56 -19.82
CA GLY A 98 29.64 -9.30 -19.06
C GLY A 98 28.40 -8.47 -19.35
N VAL A 99 27.40 -9.03 -20.04
CA VAL A 99 26.13 -8.34 -20.32
C VAL A 99 25.26 -8.38 -19.07
N CYS A 100 24.70 -7.22 -18.70
CA CYS A 100 23.77 -7.10 -17.57
C CYS A 100 22.42 -7.77 -17.90
N VAL A 101 22.07 -8.83 -17.17
CA VAL A 101 20.81 -9.58 -17.33
C VAL A 101 19.75 -9.21 -16.29
N PHE A 102 20.17 -8.64 -15.16
CA PHE A 102 19.27 -8.10 -14.12
C PHE A 102 20.01 -7.04 -13.31
N LYS A 103 19.34 -5.92 -13.03
CA LYS A 103 19.85 -4.91 -12.09
C LYS A 103 18.71 -4.46 -11.19
N CYS A 104 18.98 -4.33 -9.90
CA CYS A 104 18.08 -3.72 -8.93
C CYS A 104 18.86 -2.93 -7.89
N SER A 105 18.23 -1.92 -7.31
CA SER A 105 18.75 -1.18 -6.16
C SER A 105 18.05 -1.73 -4.92
N LEU A 106 18.83 -2.20 -3.97
CA LEU A 106 18.37 -2.81 -2.72
C LEU A 106 18.19 -1.72 -1.67
N THR A 107 16.94 -1.43 -1.34
CA THR A 107 16.49 -0.34 -0.45
C THR A 107 15.85 -0.89 0.83
N ARG A 108 15.43 -0.01 1.75
CA ARG A 108 14.64 -0.36 2.95
C ARG A 108 13.39 -1.18 2.59
N ASP A 109 12.72 -0.78 1.51
CA ASP A 109 11.41 -1.30 1.10
C ASP A 109 11.49 -2.44 0.08
N THR A 110 12.71 -2.90 -0.24
CA THR A 110 12.91 -4.08 -1.09
C THR A 110 12.40 -5.32 -0.37
N GLU A 111 11.25 -5.84 -0.79
CA GLU A 111 10.67 -7.08 -0.30
C GLU A 111 11.54 -8.27 -0.71
N CYS A 112 11.82 -9.16 0.24
CA CYS A 112 12.56 -10.40 -0.05
C CYS A 112 12.29 -11.49 0.98
N CYS A 113 12.29 -12.75 0.53
CA CYS A 113 12.10 -13.93 1.37
C CYS A 113 13.11 -15.03 1.00
N CYS A 114 13.69 -15.71 1.99
CA CYS A 114 14.54 -16.88 1.75
C CYS A 114 13.69 -18.07 1.31
N VAL A 115 14.09 -18.73 0.22
CA VAL A 115 13.41 -19.91 -0.34
C VAL A 115 14.35 -21.11 -0.19
N GLY A 116 14.09 -21.93 0.83
CA GLY A 116 15.01 -23.00 1.22
C GLY A 116 16.33 -22.49 1.79
N GLN A 117 17.39 -23.30 1.69
CA GLN A 117 18.70 -23.01 2.30
C GLN A 117 19.69 -22.26 1.40
N GLU A 118 19.39 -22.13 0.10
CA GLU A 118 20.32 -21.65 -0.93
C GLU A 118 19.74 -20.56 -1.83
N SER A 119 18.45 -20.18 -1.68
CA SER A 119 17.82 -19.20 -2.57
C SER A 119 17.12 -18.07 -1.82
N ILE A 120 16.96 -16.94 -2.49
CA ILE A 120 16.19 -15.80 -2.03
C ILE A 120 15.34 -15.26 -3.18
N LEU A 121 14.07 -14.99 -2.90
CA LEU A 121 13.18 -14.27 -3.78
C LEU A 121 13.28 -12.78 -3.44
N ILE A 122 13.46 -11.92 -4.44
CA ILE A 122 13.43 -10.45 -4.32
C ILE A 122 12.30 -9.94 -5.19
N THR A 123 11.39 -9.16 -4.61
CA THR A 123 10.23 -8.59 -5.30
C THR A 123 10.46 -7.11 -5.56
N LEU A 124 10.22 -6.68 -6.79
CA LEU A 124 10.48 -5.32 -7.28
C LEU A 124 9.25 -4.85 -8.05
N GLY A 125 8.28 -4.29 -7.31
CA GLY A 125 6.93 -4.07 -7.84
C GLY A 125 6.32 -5.39 -8.31
N TYR A 126 5.87 -5.44 -9.57
CA TYR A 126 5.15 -6.59 -10.14
C TYR A 126 6.04 -7.78 -10.57
N ASN A 127 7.37 -7.70 -10.43
CA ASN A 127 8.29 -8.76 -10.86
C ASN A 127 9.08 -9.33 -9.68
N SER A 128 9.11 -10.67 -9.59
CA SER A 128 9.93 -11.38 -8.60
C SER A 128 11.13 -12.06 -9.26
N ALA A 129 12.32 -11.83 -8.72
CA ALA A 129 13.57 -12.46 -9.13
C ALA A 129 14.01 -13.47 -8.06
N LEU A 130 14.05 -14.75 -8.41
CA LEU A 130 14.63 -15.81 -7.58
C LEU A 130 16.13 -15.92 -7.89
N LEU A 131 16.96 -15.67 -6.88
CA LEU A 131 18.40 -15.86 -6.92
C LEU A 131 18.76 -17.10 -6.10
N LYS A 132 19.32 -18.13 -6.76
CA LYS A 132 19.91 -19.29 -6.09
C LYS A 132 21.44 -19.16 -6.05
N PHE A 133 22.04 -19.25 -4.87
CA PHE A 133 23.49 -19.15 -4.63
C PHE A 133 24.17 -20.52 -4.71
N GLU A 134 25.51 -20.54 -4.88
CA GLU A 134 26.29 -21.78 -4.87
C GLU A 134 26.42 -22.42 -3.47
N SER A 135 26.15 -21.68 -2.38
CA SER A 135 26.11 -22.26 -1.03
C SER A 135 25.22 -21.47 -0.04
N PRO A 136 24.78 -22.11 1.07
CA PRO A 136 24.08 -21.42 2.16
C PRO A 136 24.91 -20.31 2.83
N ALA A 137 26.25 -20.41 2.78
CA ALA A 137 27.14 -19.40 3.33
C ALA A 137 27.12 -18.10 2.50
N GLU A 138 27.08 -18.23 1.17
CA GLU A 138 26.91 -17.09 0.26
C GLU A 138 25.54 -16.43 0.41
N LEU A 139 24.46 -17.22 0.48
CA LEU A 139 23.13 -16.70 0.78
C LEU A 139 23.11 -15.93 2.11
N SER A 140 23.74 -16.47 3.16
CA SER A 140 23.83 -15.82 4.47
C SER A 140 24.59 -14.48 4.40
N ALA A 141 25.70 -14.42 3.67
CA ALA A 141 26.45 -13.18 3.45
C ALA A 141 25.61 -12.13 2.69
N PHE A 142 24.92 -12.52 1.62
CA PHE A 142 24.04 -11.65 0.84
C PHE A 142 22.84 -11.15 1.68
N ALA A 143 22.18 -12.05 2.41
CA ALA A 143 21.07 -11.70 3.31
C ALA A 143 21.50 -10.77 4.46
N ASN A 144 22.76 -10.85 4.91
CA ASN A 144 23.30 -9.90 5.90
C ASN A 144 23.61 -8.52 5.29
N THR A 145 23.92 -8.45 4.00
CA THR A 145 24.00 -7.17 3.27
C THR A 145 22.61 -6.54 3.13
N LEU A 146 21.59 -7.31 2.74
CA LEU A 146 20.18 -6.85 2.74
C LEU A 146 19.73 -6.34 4.11
N LYS A 147 20.03 -7.06 5.20
CA LYS A 147 19.74 -6.62 6.58
C LYS A 147 20.47 -5.34 6.97
N ARG A 148 21.59 -4.99 6.32
CA ARG A 148 22.32 -3.73 6.57
C ARG A 148 21.64 -2.56 5.87
N CYS A 149 21.26 -2.70 4.59
CA CYS A 149 20.47 -1.69 3.87
C CYS A 149 19.14 -1.37 4.58
N ARG A 150 18.52 -2.37 5.22
CA ARG A 150 17.28 -2.19 6.01
C ARG A 150 17.44 -1.49 7.38
N ARG A 151 18.64 -1.04 7.77
CA ARG A 151 18.91 -0.69 9.19
C ARG A 151 19.69 0.62 9.39
N GLU A 152 19.06 1.77 9.19
CA GLU A 152 19.31 2.97 10.04
C GLU A 152 18.25 4.10 10.06
N LYS A 153 16.99 3.77 10.40
CA LYS A 153 16.15 4.59 11.32
C LYS A 153 14.93 3.78 11.74
N LYS A 154 14.75 3.60 13.06
CA LYS A 154 13.62 2.84 13.62
C LYS A 154 12.35 3.70 13.61
N GLU A 155 11.54 3.53 12.58
CA GLU A 155 10.08 3.57 12.75
C GLU A 155 9.62 2.15 13.02
N TYR A 156 8.84 2.00 14.09
CA TYR A 156 8.64 0.73 14.75
C TYR A 156 7.40 0.03 14.18
N SER A 157 7.60 -1.02 13.37
CA SER A 157 6.49 -1.90 12.98
C SER A 157 5.90 -2.57 14.22
N ALA A 158 4.57 -2.46 14.40
CA ALA A 158 3.81 -2.97 15.54
C ALA A 158 4.13 -4.44 15.90
N PHE A 159 4.38 -5.27 14.88
CA PHE A 159 4.61 -6.70 15.04
C PHE A 159 6.07 -7.07 15.40
N SER A 160 6.99 -6.11 15.41
CA SER A 160 8.43 -6.34 15.61
C SER A 160 8.90 -6.17 17.06
N GLN A 161 7.99 -5.88 17.99
CA GLN A 161 8.30 -5.70 19.40
C GLN A 161 8.60 -7.06 20.06
N ARG A 162 9.86 -7.49 19.98
CA ARG A 162 10.41 -8.52 20.89
C ARG A 162 10.26 -8.02 22.31
N THR A 163 9.22 -8.45 23.00
CA THR A 163 9.14 -8.37 24.45
C THR A 163 9.88 -9.57 25.04
N GLU A 164 11.06 -9.32 25.63
CA GLU A 164 11.57 -10.20 26.69
C GLU A 164 10.65 -10.13 27.94
N GLU A 165 9.67 -9.22 27.93
CA GLU A 165 8.56 -9.03 28.86
C GLU A 165 7.22 -9.57 28.32
N ALA A 166 7.22 -10.63 27.51
CA ALA A 166 5.97 -11.33 27.16
C ALA A 166 5.37 -11.90 28.45
N SER A 167 4.40 -11.18 29.04
CA SER A 167 3.76 -11.58 30.29
C SER A 167 3.24 -13.03 30.16
N ALA A 168 3.30 -13.81 31.25
CA ALA A 168 2.88 -15.22 31.21
C ALA A 168 1.45 -15.44 30.66
N ALA A 169 0.58 -14.42 30.73
CA ALA A 169 -0.75 -14.42 30.13
C ALA A 169 -0.75 -14.56 28.59
N GLN A 170 0.25 -14.01 27.88
CA GLN A 170 0.33 -14.06 26.41
C GLN A 170 0.55 -15.49 25.89
N TYR A 171 1.33 -16.29 26.61
CA TYR A 171 1.60 -17.70 26.31
C TYR A 171 0.37 -18.64 26.35
N PHE A 172 -0.76 -18.16 26.88
CA PHE A 172 -2.01 -18.92 26.95
C PHE A 172 -3.11 -18.39 26.00
N GLN A 173 -2.85 -17.31 25.26
CA GLN A 173 -3.87 -16.67 24.43
C GLN A 173 -4.27 -17.54 23.23
N VAL A 174 -5.58 -17.64 23.02
CA VAL A 174 -6.20 -18.15 21.82
C VAL A 174 -6.57 -16.96 20.94
N VAL A 175 -6.17 -17.01 19.67
CA VAL A 175 -6.37 -15.92 18.71
C VAL A 175 -7.27 -16.38 17.57
N LEU A 176 -8.14 -15.50 17.08
CA LEU A 176 -8.88 -15.67 15.83
C LEU A 176 -8.34 -14.68 14.80
N ASP A 177 -7.93 -15.16 13.65
CA ASP A 177 -7.47 -14.37 12.50
C ASP A 177 -8.57 -14.42 11.42
N VAL A 178 -9.24 -13.29 11.18
CA VAL A 178 -10.46 -13.20 10.34
C VAL A 178 -10.11 -12.72 8.94
N GLY A 179 -10.37 -13.55 7.93
CA GLY A 179 -9.93 -13.30 6.55
C GLY A 179 -8.42 -13.36 6.45
N CYS A 180 -7.82 -14.45 6.98
CA CYS A 180 -6.38 -14.50 7.22
C CYS A 180 -5.53 -14.44 5.93
N GLY A 181 -6.14 -14.64 4.74
CA GLY A 181 -5.43 -14.68 3.48
C GLY A 181 -4.35 -15.76 3.50
N SER A 182 -3.08 -15.36 3.35
CA SER A 182 -1.91 -16.24 3.46
C SER A 182 -1.60 -16.72 4.89
N GLY A 183 -2.28 -16.20 5.91
CA GLY A 183 -2.07 -16.49 7.33
C GLY A 183 -0.97 -15.63 7.98
N ILE A 184 -0.49 -14.55 7.33
CA ILE A 184 0.65 -13.77 7.83
C ILE A 184 0.45 -13.22 9.26
N LEU A 185 -0.75 -12.75 9.59
CA LEU A 185 -1.08 -12.26 10.93
C LEU A 185 -1.10 -13.41 11.96
N SER A 186 -1.60 -14.59 11.59
CA SER A 186 -1.50 -15.82 12.40
C SER A 186 -0.05 -16.20 12.72
N PHE A 187 0.89 -16.05 11.77
CA PHE A 187 2.31 -16.26 12.05
C PHE A 187 2.85 -15.24 13.06
N PHE A 188 2.49 -13.96 12.94
CA PHE A 188 2.88 -12.94 13.91
C PHE A 188 2.29 -13.18 15.30
N ALA A 189 1.04 -13.65 15.39
CA ALA A 189 0.41 -14.03 16.66
C ALA A 189 1.17 -15.17 17.37
N VAL A 190 1.57 -16.21 16.64
CA VAL A 190 2.40 -17.29 17.20
C VAL A 190 3.80 -16.80 17.59
N GLN A 191 4.42 -15.90 16.81
CA GLN A 191 5.71 -15.28 17.15
C GLN A 191 5.62 -14.41 18.41
N ALA A 192 4.48 -13.76 18.65
CA ALA A 192 4.16 -13.01 19.87
C ALA A 192 3.77 -13.92 21.06
N GLY A 193 3.79 -15.24 20.89
CA GLY A 193 3.61 -16.23 21.95
C GLY A 193 2.23 -16.89 22.02
N ALA A 194 1.32 -16.64 21.08
CA ALA A 194 -0.02 -17.23 21.10
C ALA A 194 0.01 -18.77 21.21
N ARG A 195 -0.86 -19.32 22.07
CA ARG A 195 -1.01 -20.76 22.32
C ARG A 195 -1.61 -21.47 21.13
N ARG A 196 -2.61 -20.83 20.50
CA ARG A 196 -3.42 -21.35 19.40
C ARG A 196 -3.92 -20.17 18.57
N VAL A 197 -3.96 -20.34 17.25
CA VAL A 197 -4.61 -19.43 16.31
C VAL A 197 -5.59 -20.21 15.46
N TYR A 198 -6.82 -19.71 15.35
CA TYR A 198 -7.82 -20.15 14.36
C TYR A 198 -7.79 -19.16 13.20
N ALA A 199 -7.34 -19.62 12.04
CA ALA A 199 -7.14 -18.78 10.87
C ALA A 199 -8.28 -19.02 9.87
N VAL A 200 -9.25 -18.12 9.81
CA VAL A 200 -10.47 -18.27 9.00
C VAL A 200 -10.27 -17.57 7.66
N GLU A 201 -10.48 -18.29 6.56
CA GLU A 201 -10.33 -17.77 5.20
C GLU A 201 -11.42 -18.35 4.28
N ALA A 202 -12.16 -17.47 3.61
CA ALA A 202 -13.33 -17.86 2.81
C ALA A 202 -12.99 -18.27 1.38
N SER A 203 -11.87 -17.80 0.85
CA SER A 203 -11.41 -18.07 -0.51
C SER A 203 -10.55 -19.35 -0.60
N SER A 204 -10.14 -19.71 -1.82
CA SER A 204 -9.17 -20.79 -2.05
C SER A 204 -7.79 -20.52 -1.44
N VAL A 205 -7.49 -19.28 -1.02
CA VAL A 205 -6.20 -18.91 -0.40
C VAL A 205 -5.97 -19.66 0.92
N ALA A 206 -7.03 -20.14 1.59
CA ALA A 206 -6.95 -21.03 2.74
C ALA A 206 -6.04 -22.26 2.49
N GLN A 207 -5.99 -22.78 1.27
CA GLN A 207 -5.12 -23.91 0.90
C GLN A 207 -3.64 -23.53 0.92
N TYR A 208 -3.30 -22.28 0.57
CA TYR A 208 -1.93 -21.76 0.64
C TYR A 208 -1.54 -21.40 2.07
N ALA A 209 -2.46 -20.85 2.88
CA ALA A 209 -2.23 -20.66 4.32
C ALA A 209 -1.91 -22.00 5.02
N GLU A 210 -2.71 -23.04 4.77
CA GLU A 210 -2.48 -24.39 5.30
C GLU A 210 -1.15 -24.99 4.83
N MET A 211 -0.72 -24.70 3.59
CA MET A 211 0.59 -25.09 3.07
C MET A 211 1.74 -24.37 3.80
N LEU A 212 1.61 -23.06 4.05
CA LEU A 212 2.58 -22.26 4.79
C LEU A 212 2.67 -22.70 6.26
N VAL A 213 1.54 -23.01 6.91
CA VAL A 213 1.49 -23.50 8.30
C VAL A 213 2.26 -24.83 8.43
N LYS A 214 2.06 -25.75 7.47
CA LYS A 214 2.79 -27.03 7.43
C LYS A 214 4.28 -26.86 7.15
N SER A 215 4.66 -26.02 6.19
CA SER A 215 6.07 -25.82 5.81
C SER A 215 6.89 -25.10 6.89
N ASN A 216 6.24 -24.29 7.74
CA ASN A 216 6.85 -23.63 8.90
C ASN A 216 6.71 -24.45 10.20
N HIS A 217 6.19 -25.68 10.15
CA HIS A 217 6.03 -26.59 11.29
C HIS A 217 5.17 -26.02 12.44
N LEU A 218 4.08 -25.31 12.12
CA LEU A 218 3.18 -24.69 13.10
C LEU A 218 1.77 -25.31 13.15
N SER A 219 1.54 -26.48 12.54
CA SER A 219 0.22 -27.15 12.49
C SER A 219 -0.35 -27.54 13.86
N ASP A 220 0.46 -27.54 14.92
CA ASP A 220 0.03 -27.72 16.31
C ASP A 220 -0.57 -26.43 16.92
N LYS A 221 -0.18 -25.26 16.39
CA LYS A 221 -0.55 -23.93 16.88
C LYS A 221 -1.51 -23.17 15.97
N ILE A 222 -1.40 -23.30 14.65
CA ILE A 222 -2.28 -22.61 13.70
C ILE A 222 -3.20 -23.66 13.08
N THR A 223 -4.50 -23.43 13.16
CA THR A 223 -5.54 -24.27 12.57
C THR A 223 -6.28 -23.44 11.53
N VAL A 224 -6.06 -23.74 10.24
CA VAL A 224 -6.76 -23.04 9.15
C VAL A 224 -8.18 -23.61 9.01
N LEU A 225 -9.16 -22.72 8.90
CA LEU A 225 -10.58 -23.02 8.82
C LEU A 225 -11.16 -22.42 7.52
N PRO A 226 -11.23 -23.22 6.43
CA PRO A 226 -11.79 -22.75 5.16
C PRO A 226 -13.30 -22.49 5.30
N GLY A 227 -13.73 -21.27 5.02
CA GLY A 227 -15.14 -20.85 5.11
C GLY A 227 -15.30 -19.40 5.54
N LYS A 228 -16.53 -18.89 5.49
CA LYS A 228 -16.83 -17.54 5.99
C LYS A 228 -16.99 -17.53 7.51
N ILE A 229 -16.61 -16.44 8.17
CA ILE A 229 -16.69 -16.32 9.64
C ILE A 229 -18.12 -16.41 10.19
N GLU A 230 -19.10 -16.08 9.34
CA GLU A 230 -20.53 -16.23 9.60
C GLU A 230 -20.96 -17.70 9.67
N GLU A 231 -20.30 -18.57 8.90
CA GLU A 231 -20.70 -19.96 8.63
C GLU A 231 -19.87 -21.00 9.42
N ILE A 232 -18.66 -20.65 9.87
CA ILE A 232 -17.79 -21.56 10.64
C ILE A 232 -18.15 -21.65 12.13
N SER A 233 -17.73 -22.75 12.77
CA SER A 233 -17.76 -22.95 14.21
C SER A 233 -16.35 -23.06 14.80
N LEU A 234 -16.13 -22.45 15.98
CA LEU A 234 -14.91 -22.62 16.76
C LEU A 234 -15.16 -23.55 17.98
N PRO A 235 -14.15 -24.32 18.42
CA PRO A 235 -14.29 -25.23 19.56
C PRO A 235 -14.17 -24.54 20.92
N GLU A 236 -13.59 -23.33 20.97
CA GLU A 236 -13.46 -22.51 22.18
C GLU A 236 -13.56 -21.01 21.84
N ALA A 237 -13.92 -20.18 22.83
CA ALA A 237 -13.88 -18.72 22.71
C ALA A 237 -12.44 -18.19 22.74
N VAL A 238 -12.19 -17.04 22.11
CA VAL A 238 -10.85 -16.48 21.88
C VAL A 238 -10.55 -15.26 22.76
N ASP A 239 -9.28 -15.05 23.08
CA ASP A 239 -8.78 -13.91 23.87
C ASP A 239 -8.54 -12.67 23.01
N VAL A 240 -8.16 -12.87 21.74
CA VAL A 240 -7.89 -11.78 20.79
C VAL A 240 -8.47 -12.14 19.43
N ILE A 241 -9.10 -11.17 18.77
CA ILE A 241 -9.43 -11.22 17.34
C ILE A 241 -8.49 -10.27 16.62
N ILE A 242 -7.83 -10.77 15.57
CA ILE A 242 -6.98 -10.01 14.65
C ILE A 242 -7.57 -10.07 13.24
N SER A 243 -7.43 -9.00 12.48
CA SER A 243 -7.81 -8.95 11.06
C SER A 243 -7.13 -7.77 10.38
N GLU A 244 -7.11 -7.80 9.06
CA GLU A 244 -6.90 -6.63 8.22
C GLU A 244 -8.19 -6.43 7.39
N PRO A 245 -9.21 -5.72 7.93
CA PRO A 245 -10.50 -5.56 7.29
C PRO A 245 -10.67 -4.21 6.55
N MET A 246 -9.59 -3.45 6.31
CA MET A 246 -9.68 -2.07 5.85
C MET A 246 -9.72 -1.96 4.32
N GLY A 247 -10.80 -1.39 3.77
CA GLY A 247 -10.89 -1.01 2.37
C GLY A 247 -10.55 0.47 2.11
N TYR A 248 -10.67 0.91 0.87
CA TYR A 248 -10.71 2.35 0.53
C TYR A 248 -11.76 3.09 1.37
N MET A 249 -11.40 4.29 1.85
CA MET A 249 -12.21 5.06 2.81
C MET A 249 -12.61 4.25 4.06
N LEU A 250 -11.74 3.34 4.52
CA LEU A 250 -11.94 2.32 5.56
C LEU A 250 -13.02 1.27 5.23
N PHE A 251 -14.20 1.69 4.78
CA PHE A 251 -15.40 0.84 4.71
C PHE A 251 -15.55 0.01 3.43
N ASN A 252 -14.80 0.27 2.35
CA ASN A 252 -14.97 -0.50 1.11
C ASN A 252 -14.81 -2.02 1.35
N GLU A 253 -15.39 -2.83 0.47
CA GLU A 253 -15.40 -4.31 0.57
C GLU A 253 -16.30 -4.88 1.70
N ARG A 254 -16.72 -4.04 2.66
CA ARG A 254 -17.61 -4.40 3.79
C ARG A 254 -17.04 -5.48 4.73
N MET A 255 -15.74 -5.76 4.67
CA MET A 255 -15.08 -6.78 5.51
C MET A 255 -15.15 -6.46 7.01
N LEU A 256 -15.30 -5.18 7.38
CA LEU A 256 -15.57 -4.77 8.75
C LEU A 256 -16.85 -5.36 9.35
N GLU A 257 -17.86 -5.73 8.56
CA GLU A 257 -19.06 -6.41 9.07
C GLU A 257 -18.70 -7.84 9.54
N SER A 258 -17.99 -8.61 8.72
CA SER A 258 -17.44 -9.92 9.09
C SER A 258 -16.49 -9.83 10.30
N TYR A 259 -15.73 -8.74 10.42
CA TYR A 259 -14.90 -8.46 11.58
C TYR A 259 -15.72 -8.24 12.86
N LEU A 260 -16.79 -7.44 12.81
CA LEU A 260 -17.69 -7.25 13.94
C LEU A 260 -18.48 -8.54 14.28
N HIS A 261 -18.92 -9.30 13.27
CA HIS A 261 -19.60 -10.58 13.46
C HIS A 261 -18.76 -11.59 14.26
N SER A 262 -17.44 -11.55 14.07
CA SER A 262 -16.50 -12.42 14.77
C SER A 262 -16.48 -12.21 16.28
N LYS A 263 -16.96 -11.06 16.80
CA LYS A 263 -17.13 -10.79 18.25
C LYS A 263 -17.92 -11.86 18.99
N LYS A 264 -18.80 -12.61 18.31
CA LYS A 264 -19.54 -13.75 18.92
C LYS A 264 -18.63 -14.81 19.53
N TRP A 265 -17.37 -14.88 19.10
CA TRP A 265 -16.34 -15.78 19.64
C TRP A 265 -15.42 -15.13 20.68
N LEU A 266 -15.49 -13.82 20.89
CA LEU A 266 -14.61 -13.09 21.81
C LEU A 266 -15.04 -13.33 23.26
N LYS A 267 -14.07 -13.57 24.14
CA LYS A 267 -14.31 -13.58 25.60
C LYS A 267 -14.71 -12.17 26.08
N ALA A 268 -15.44 -12.09 27.18
CA ALA A 268 -15.92 -10.80 27.74
C ALA A 268 -14.81 -9.80 28.10
N ASN A 269 -13.57 -10.27 28.29
CA ASN A 269 -12.37 -9.46 28.53
C ASN A 269 -11.35 -9.54 27.37
N GLY A 270 -11.78 -10.02 26.20
CA GLY A 270 -10.94 -10.14 25.02
C GLY A 270 -10.67 -8.80 24.35
N ARG A 271 -9.83 -8.81 23.31
CA ARG A 271 -9.45 -7.62 22.54
C ARG A 271 -9.62 -7.81 21.04
N MET A 272 -9.82 -6.71 20.33
CA MET A 272 -9.85 -6.63 18.87
C MET A 272 -8.68 -5.79 18.38
N PHE A 273 -7.95 -6.29 17.37
CA PHE A 273 -6.84 -5.62 16.68
C PHE A 273 -7.13 -5.60 15.16
N PRO A 274 -7.42 -4.42 14.56
CA PRO A 274 -7.50 -3.09 15.17
C PRO A 274 -8.62 -2.94 16.22
N THR A 275 -8.44 -2.03 17.17
CA THR A 275 -9.41 -1.75 18.26
C THR A 275 -10.31 -0.56 17.90
N PHE A 276 -9.71 0.48 17.33
CA PHE A 276 -10.40 1.67 16.84
C PHE A 276 -9.99 1.95 15.39
N SER A 277 -10.84 2.67 14.69
CA SER A 277 -10.50 3.34 13.44
C SER A 277 -11.01 4.77 13.44
N ASP A 278 -10.23 5.66 12.86
CA ASP A 278 -10.55 7.06 12.65
C ASP A 278 -10.65 7.33 11.14
N ILE A 279 -11.84 7.66 10.64
CA ILE A 279 -11.99 8.24 9.30
C ILE A 279 -11.75 9.74 9.40
N HIS A 280 -10.85 10.23 8.58
CA HIS A 280 -10.56 11.64 8.42
C HIS A 280 -11.15 12.17 7.13
N LEU A 281 -11.71 13.38 7.18
CA LEU A 281 -12.13 14.13 6.01
C LEU A 281 -11.72 15.60 6.07
N ALA A 282 -11.42 16.20 4.92
CA ALA A 282 -11.08 17.62 4.80
C ALA A 282 -11.47 18.17 3.41
N PRO A 283 -11.89 19.45 3.29
CA PRO A 283 -12.14 20.09 2.00
C PRO A 283 -10.84 20.39 1.26
N PHE A 284 -10.84 20.24 -0.06
CA PHE A 284 -9.67 20.52 -0.90
C PHE A 284 -9.97 21.43 -2.10
N SER A 285 -8.93 22.12 -2.58
CA SER A 285 -8.92 22.89 -3.83
C SER A 285 -7.95 22.24 -4.84
N ASP A 286 -8.48 21.64 -5.90
CA ASP A 286 -7.70 21.07 -7.02
C ASP A 286 -8.48 21.26 -8.33
N GLU A 287 -8.25 22.43 -8.94
CA GLU A 287 -8.84 22.81 -10.24
C GLU A 287 -8.35 21.90 -11.38
N GLN A 288 -7.12 21.38 -11.29
CA GLN A 288 -6.57 20.50 -12.30
C GLN A 288 -7.33 19.17 -12.31
N LEU A 289 -7.55 18.53 -11.16
CA LEU A 289 -8.34 17.31 -11.04
C LEU A 289 -9.78 17.53 -11.50
N TYR A 290 -10.42 18.62 -11.05
CA TYR A 290 -11.80 18.94 -11.43
C TYR A 290 -11.95 19.11 -12.95
N THR A 291 -11.05 19.88 -13.56
CA THR A 291 -11.02 20.09 -15.02
C THR A 291 -10.66 18.80 -15.77
N GLU A 292 -9.76 17.95 -15.26
CA GLU A 292 -9.41 16.64 -15.82
C GLU A 292 -10.63 15.72 -15.87
N HIS A 293 -11.34 15.54 -14.75
CA HIS A 293 -12.55 14.71 -14.66
C HIS A 293 -13.68 15.24 -15.55
N HIS A 294 -13.95 16.53 -15.50
CA HIS A 294 -14.98 17.15 -16.35
C HIS A 294 -14.62 17.05 -17.84
N SER A 295 -13.33 17.11 -18.20
CA SER A 295 -12.88 17.01 -19.59
C SER A 295 -12.99 15.61 -20.19
N ARG A 296 -13.02 14.54 -19.37
CA ARG A 296 -13.30 13.18 -19.85
C ARG A 296 -14.66 13.09 -20.56
N ALA A 297 -15.63 13.92 -20.17
CA ALA A 297 -16.95 14.00 -20.82
C ALA A 297 -16.93 14.70 -22.19
N ASN A 298 -15.86 15.42 -22.55
CA ASN A 298 -15.81 16.16 -23.82
C ASN A 298 -15.77 15.24 -25.05
N PHE A 299 -15.36 13.96 -24.91
CA PHE A 299 -15.53 12.95 -25.97
C PHE A 299 -16.99 12.87 -26.45
N TRP A 300 -17.95 12.96 -25.52
CA TRP A 300 -19.37 12.89 -25.84
C TRP A 300 -19.91 14.19 -26.44
N TYR A 301 -19.17 15.30 -26.44
CA TYR A 301 -19.62 16.56 -27.04
C TYR A 301 -19.56 16.58 -28.58
N GLN A 302 -19.09 15.51 -29.21
CA GLN A 302 -18.94 15.41 -30.66
C GLN A 302 -20.29 15.38 -31.39
N GLN A 303 -20.50 16.36 -32.29
CA GLN A 303 -21.73 16.47 -33.08
C GLN A 303 -21.77 15.53 -34.30
N CYS A 304 -20.63 14.96 -34.72
CA CYS A 304 -20.52 14.07 -35.88
C CYS A 304 -19.37 13.06 -35.71
N PHE A 305 -19.50 12.15 -34.74
CA PHE A 305 -18.60 11.01 -34.58
C PHE A 305 -19.05 9.88 -35.52
N TYR A 306 -18.31 9.66 -36.61
CA TYR A 306 -18.69 8.72 -37.69
C TYR A 306 -20.12 8.93 -38.23
N GLY A 307 -20.59 10.19 -38.31
CA GLY A 307 -21.95 10.52 -38.74
C GLY A 307 -23.01 10.52 -37.64
N VAL A 308 -22.64 10.22 -36.38
CA VAL A 308 -23.54 10.19 -35.23
C VAL A 308 -23.28 11.38 -34.30
N ASN A 309 -24.34 12.06 -33.84
CA ASN A 309 -24.24 13.11 -32.83
C ASN A 309 -24.31 12.49 -31.43
N LEU A 310 -23.23 12.63 -30.65
CA LEU A 310 -23.12 12.08 -29.29
C LEU A 310 -23.53 13.08 -28.19
N SER A 311 -23.73 14.36 -28.54
CA SER A 311 -23.81 15.46 -27.55
C SER A 311 -24.95 15.37 -26.54
N SER A 312 -26.00 14.60 -26.85
CA SER A 312 -27.09 14.26 -25.91
C SER A 312 -26.62 13.45 -24.69
N LEU A 313 -25.52 12.69 -24.79
CA LEU A 313 -24.99 11.88 -23.69
C LEU A 313 -23.97 12.60 -22.81
N ARG A 314 -23.54 13.83 -23.16
CA ARG A 314 -22.51 14.55 -22.39
C ARG A 314 -22.89 14.76 -20.92
N GLY A 315 -24.15 15.09 -20.63
CA GLY A 315 -24.62 15.28 -19.25
C GLY A 315 -24.47 14.01 -18.42
N ALA A 316 -25.01 12.90 -18.92
CA ALA A 316 -24.90 11.59 -18.28
C ALA A 316 -23.43 11.14 -18.10
N ALA A 317 -22.55 11.44 -19.05
CA ALA A 317 -21.13 11.14 -18.93
C ALA A 317 -20.41 12.01 -17.87
N VAL A 318 -20.76 13.30 -17.74
CA VAL A 318 -20.26 14.13 -16.62
C VAL A 318 -20.71 13.52 -15.29
N ASP A 319 -22.00 13.20 -15.15
CA ASP A 319 -22.53 12.57 -13.95
C ASP A 319 -21.78 11.25 -13.64
N GLU A 320 -21.59 10.37 -14.62
CA GLU A 320 -20.90 9.10 -14.44
C GLU A 320 -19.44 9.27 -13.97
N TYR A 321 -18.68 10.22 -14.56
CA TYR A 321 -17.29 10.47 -14.13
C TYR A 321 -17.20 11.16 -12.77
N PHE A 322 -18.17 11.98 -12.38
CA PHE A 322 -18.24 12.59 -11.06
C PHE A 322 -18.73 11.62 -9.98
N ARG A 323 -19.41 10.53 -10.35
CA ARG A 323 -19.77 9.43 -9.43
C ARG A 323 -18.58 8.54 -9.03
N GLN A 324 -17.42 8.68 -9.65
CA GLN A 324 -16.22 7.90 -9.30
C GLN A 324 -15.42 8.60 -8.19
N PRO A 325 -15.23 7.99 -7.00
CA PRO A 325 -14.20 8.45 -6.07
C PRO A 325 -12.81 8.29 -6.71
N ILE A 326 -11.94 9.28 -6.54
CA ILE A 326 -10.58 9.24 -7.08
C ILE A 326 -9.67 8.61 -6.02
N VAL A 327 -8.96 7.54 -6.38
CA VAL A 327 -7.92 6.92 -5.54
C VAL A 327 -6.56 7.40 -6.04
N ASP A 328 -5.94 8.29 -5.29
CA ASP A 328 -4.58 8.80 -5.51
C ASP A 328 -3.99 9.43 -4.25
N THR A 329 -2.79 10.01 -4.36
CA THR A 329 -2.19 10.82 -3.30
C THR A 329 -2.02 12.26 -3.76
N PHE A 330 -1.91 13.18 -2.79
CA PHE A 330 -1.89 14.61 -3.05
C PHE A 330 -1.04 15.36 -2.03
N ASP A 331 -0.55 16.53 -2.43
CA ASP A 331 0.18 17.42 -1.52
C ASP A 331 -0.79 18.07 -0.51
N ILE A 332 -0.47 17.97 0.78
CA ILE A 332 -1.31 18.48 1.88
C ILE A 332 -1.69 19.96 1.76
N ARG A 333 -0.95 20.77 1.00
CA ARG A 333 -1.25 22.20 0.76
C ARG A 333 -2.56 22.44 0.02
N ILE A 334 -3.13 21.42 -0.66
CA ILE A 334 -4.46 21.55 -1.29
C ILE A 334 -5.61 21.54 -0.26
N LEU A 335 -5.36 21.12 0.97
CA LEU A 335 -6.36 21.07 2.03
C LEU A 335 -6.68 22.49 2.53
N MET A 336 -7.97 22.84 2.54
CA MET A 336 -8.44 24.19 2.83
C MET A 336 -8.85 24.40 4.29
N ALA A 337 -8.90 23.35 5.09
CA ALA A 337 -9.26 23.38 6.51
C ALA A 337 -8.62 22.21 7.27
N GLN A 338 -8.61 22.30 8.60
CA GLN A 338 -8.28 21.16 9.46
C GLN A 338 -9.28 20.02 9.29
N THR A 339 -8.81 18.79 9.46
CA THR A 339 -9.63 17.59 9.27
C THR A 339 -10.69 17.40 10.36
N VAL A 340 -11.86 16.92 9.98
CA VAL A 340 -12.88 16.36 10.88
C VAL A 340 -12.65 14.85 10.96
N LYS A 341 -12.78 14.30 12.17
CA LYS A 341 -12.53 12.90 12.49
C LYS A 341 -13.82 12.19 12.92
N TYR A 342 -14.03 10.98 12.42
CA TYR A 342 -15.13 10.09 12.84
C TYR A 342 -14.55 8.76 13.32
N THR A 343 -14.78 8.43 14.59
CA THR A 343 -14.20 7.25 15.24
C THR A 343 -15.21 6.12 15.30
N VAL A 344 -14.79 4.91 14.91
CA VAL A 344 -15.49 3.65 15.20
C VAL A 344 -14.68 2.90 16.26
N ASN A 345 -15.32 2.51 17.36
CA ASN A 345 -14.77 1.53 18.30
C ASN A 345 -15.29 0.14 17.92
N PHE A 346 -14.41 -0.75 17.48
CA PHE A 346 -14.84 -2.08 17.02
C PHE A 346 -15.31 -2.99 18.16
N MET A 347 -14.94 -2.70 19.41
CA MET A 347 -15.49 -3.40 20.57
C MET A 347 -16.99 -3.12 20.73
N ASP A 348 -17.40 -1.86 20.57
CA ASP A 348 -18.76 -1.38 20.87
C ASP A 348 -19.69 -1.44 19.66
N ALA A 349 -19.18 -1.25 18.44
CA ALA A 349 -19.98 -1.18 17.22
C ALA A 349 -20.56 -2.54 16.81
N GLU A 350 -21.77 -2.56 16.27
CA GLU A 350 -22.42 -3.76 15.73
C GLU A 350 -22.49 -3.70 14.20
N GLU A 351 -22.65 -4.86 13.53
CA GLU A 351 -22.73 -4.95 12.05
C GLU A 351 -23.75 -3.96 11.45
N ALA A 352 -24.88 -3.78 12.15
CA ALA A 352 -25.98 -2.92 11.71
C ALA A 352 -25.59 -1.42 11.68
N ASP A 353 -24.62 -1.00 12.49
CA ASP A 353 -24.17 0.40 12.53
C ASP A 353 -23.41 0.77 11.24
N LEU A 354 -22.71 -0.20 10.64
CA LEU A 354 -21.96 -0.01 9.41
C LEU A 354 -22.87 0.11 8.18
N HIS A 355 -24.06 -0.49 8.20
CA HIS A 355 -25.00 -0.42 7.07
C HIS A 355 -25.38 1.02 6.64
N ARG A 356 -25.35 1.97 7.58
CA ARG A 356 -25.68 3.38 7.33
C ARG A 356 -24.90 4.33 8.24
N VAL A 357 -23.69 4.70 7.83
CA VAL A 357 -22.84 5.63 8.58
C VAL A 357 -23.08 7.07 8.12
N GLU A 358 -23.52 7.95 9.03
CA GLU A 358 -23.68 9.38 8.78
C GLU A 358 -22.63 10.19 9.55
N ILE A 359 -21.72 10.84 8.82
CA ILE A 359 -20.63 11.67 9.34
C ILE A 359 -20.98 13.15 9.12
N PRO A 360 -21.46 13.88 10.14
CA PRO A 360 -21.61 15.33 10.07
C PRO A 360 -20.23 16.00 10.11
N PHE A 361 -20.08 17.14 9.42
CA PHE A 361 -18.85 17.93 9.45
C PHE A 361 -19.14 19.43 9.56
N VAL A 362 -18.21 20.13 10.22
CA VAL A 362 -18.14 21.60 10.26
C VAL A 362 -16.66 21.98 10.16
N PHE A 363 -16.28 22.58 9.04
CA PHE A 363 -14.92 23.08 8.79
C PHE A 363 -14.88 24.59 8.95
N GLN A 364 -13.89 25.09 9.68
CA GLN A 364 -13.48 26.50 9.59
C GLN A 364 -12.43 26.62 8.48
N MET A 365 -12.72 27.45 7.48
CA MET A 365 -11.87 27.57 6.31
C MET A 365 -10.59 28.33 6.66
N ALA A 366 -9.44 27.67 6.50
CA ALA A 366 -8.12 28.25 6.76
C ALA A 366 -7.54 29.01 5.55
N GLN A 367 -8.19 28.89 4.38
CA GLN A 367 -7.78 29.53 3.12
C GLN A 367 -9.02 29.96 2.32
N SER A 368 -8.91 31.03 1.54
CA SER A 368 -9.95 31.45 0.59
C SER A 368 -9.77 30.74 -0.76
N GLY A 369 -10.85 30.22 -1.36
CA GLY A 369 -10.77 29.56 -2.67
C GLY A 369 -12.01 28.77 -3.08
N LEU A 370 -11.86 27.98 -4.15
CA LEU A 370 -12.86 27.02 -4.60
C LEU A 370 -12.63 25.68 -3.92
N ILE A 371 -13.63 25.18 -3.21
CA ILE A 371 -13.70 23.84 -2.65
C ILE A 371 -14.21 22.92 -3.75
N HIS A 372 -13.33 22.11 -4.33
CA HIS A 372 -13.67 21.17 -5.41
C HIS A 372 -14.22 19.84 -4.89
N GLY A 373 -13.93 19.48 -3.64
CA GLY A 373 -14.33 18.20 -3.07
C GLY A 373 -13.96 18.01 -1.60
N LEU A 374 -14.21 16.79 -1.11
CA LEU A 374 -13.71 16.30 0.17
C LEU A 374 -12.67 15.19 -0.08
N ALA A 375 -11.52 15.29 0.60
CA ALA A 375 -10.49 14.27 0.64
C ALA A 375 -10.66 13.45 1.92
N PHE A 376 -10.34 12.16 1.84
CA PHE A 376 -10.54 11.16 2.88
C PHE A 376 -9.31 10.27 3.03
N TRP A 377 -9.02 9.93 4.27
CA TRP A 377 -8.05 8.90 4.67
C TRP A 377 -8.53 8.27 5.98
N PHE A 378 -7.83 7.24 6.46
CA PHE A 378 -8.15 6.61 7.73
C PHE A 378 -6.90 6.18 8.51
N ASP A 379 -7.04 6.16 9.82
CA ASP A 379 -6.06 5.60 10.74
C ASP A 379 -6.70 4.46 11.53
N VAL A 380 -5.93 3.45 11.94
CA VAL A 380 -6.40 2.38 12.83
C VAL A 380 -5.46 2.21 14.02
N ALA A 381 -6.04 2.01 15.21
CA ALA A 381 -5.32 1.90 16.47
C ALA A 381 -5.38 0.49 17.04
N PHE A 382 -4.21 -0.06 17.38
CA PHE A 382 -4.03 -1.35 18.04
C PHE A 382 -3.74 -1.10 19.52
N VAL A 383 -4.77 -1.19 20.38
CA VAL A 383 -4.66 -0.81 21.80
C VAL A 383 -4.18 -2.01 22.63
N GLY A 384 -2.87 -2.20 22.68
CA GLY A 384 -2.23 -3.22 23.50
C GLY A 384 -2.20 -2.90 24.99
N SER A 385 -1.83 -3.89 25.82
CA SER A 385 -1.71 -3.72 27.28
C SER A 385 -0.61 -2.73 27.71
N LEU A 386 0.40 -2.50 26.86
CA LEU A 386 1.59 -1.69 27.16
C LEU A 386 1.62 -0.39 26.35
N VAL A 387 1.25 -0.46 25.07
CA VAL A 387 1.31 0.65 24.11
C VAL A 387 0.12 0.56 23.16
N THR A 388 -0.33 1.72 22.68
CA THR A 388 -1.17 1.82 21.48
C THR A 388 -0.27 2.06 20.28
N VAL A 389 -0.43 1.26 19.23
CA VAL A 389 0.27 1.48 17.94
C VAL A 389 -0.77 1.92 16.91
N TRP A 390 -0.37 2.82 16.00
CA TRP A 390 -1.21 3.31 14.93
C TRP A 390 -0.67 2.87 13.57
N LEU A 391 -1.57 2.51 12.67
CA LEU A 391 -1.33 2.47 11.22
C LEU A 391 -2.13 3.62 10.62
N SER A 392 -1.47 4.53 9.93
CA SER A 392 -2.10 5.71 9.32
C SER A 392 -2.02 5.62 7.80
N THR A 393 -3.04 6.14 7.13
CA THR A 393 -3.05 6.37 5.67
C THR A 393 -3.10 7.86 5.34
N ALA A 394 -2.77 8.74 6.30
CA ALA A 394 -2.81 10.18 6.10
C ALA A 394 -1.84 10.65 5.00
N PRO A 395 -2.17 11.72 4.26
CA PRO A 395 -1.29 12.29 3.23
C PRO A 395 -0.02 12.97 3.80
N THR A 396 0.16 12.99 5.11
CA THR A 396 1.40 13.39 5.82
C THR A 396 2.37 12.23 6.04
N GLU A 397 1.91 10.99 5.90
CA GLU A 397 2.64 9.76 6.24
C GLU A 397 3.20 9.06 4.98
N PRO A 398 4.11 8.09 5.12
CA PRO A 398 4.57 7.28 4.01
C PRO A 398 3.41 6.61 3.26
N LEU A 399 3.48 6.63 1.92
CA LEU A 399 2.40 6.17 1.07
C LEU A 399 2.10 4.67 1.27
N THR A 400 0.82 4.35 1.42
CA THR A 400 0.32 2.97 1.52
C THR A 400 -0.45 2.56 0.27
N HIS A 401 -0.72 1.26 0.11
CA HIS A 401 -1.49 0.75 -1.03
C HIS A 401 -2.97 1.17 -1.03
N TRP A 402 -3.49 1.70 0.09
CA TRP A 402 -4.83 2.30 0.16
C TRP A 402 -4.88 3.71 -0.45
N TYR A 403 -3.72 4.37 -0.60
CA TYR A 403 -3.62 5.79 -1.00
C TYR A 403 -4.51 6.69 -0.11
N GLN A 404 -4.99 7.80 -0.65
CA GLN A 404 -6.11 8.56 -0.13
C GLN A 404 -7.26 8.53 -1.15
N VAL A 405 -8.45 8.99 -0.74
CA VAL A 405 -9.62 9.03 -1.64
C VAL A 405 -10.20 10.42 -1.70
N ARG A 406 -10.44 10.93 -2.91
CA ARG A 406 -11.00 12.27 -3.15
C ARG A 406 -12.36 12.16 -3.84
N CYS A 407 -13.35 12.81 -3.27
CA CYS A 407 -14.71 12.88 -3.82
C CYS A 407 -15.01 14.31 -4.26
N LEU A 408 -15.18 14.53 -5.57
CA LEU A 408 -15.54 15.83 -6.13
C LEU A 408 -16.99 16.20 -5.78
N LEU A 409 -17.26 17.50 -5.64
CA LEU A 409 -18.61 18.07 -5.67
C LEU A 409 -19.04 18.27 -7.13
N GLN A 410 -20.33 18.13 -7.46
CA GLN A 410 -20.83 18.42 -8.82
C GLN A 410 -20.67 19.90 -9.23
N THR A 411 -20.54 20.80 -8.26
CA THR A 411 -20.24 22.22 -8.49
C THR A 411 -19.35 22.70 -7.35
N PRO A 412 -18.16 23.27 -7.61
CA PRO A 412 -17.28 23.78 -6.57
C PRO A 412 -17.95 24.89 -5.75
N LEU A 413 -17.64 24.95 -4.46
CA LEU A 413 -18.13 26.00 -3.56
C LEU A 413 -17.04 27.02 -3.30
N PHE A 414 -17.31 28.31 -3.54
CA PHE A 414 -16.40 29.36 -3.09
C PHE A 414 -16.63 29.67 -1.61
N ALA A 415 -15.55 29.67 -0.83
CA ALA A 415 -15.53 30.14 0.55
C ALA A 415 -14.30 31.00 0.83
N LYS A 416 -14.42 31.94 1.76
CA LYS A 416 -13.31 32.75 2.25
C LYS A 416 -12.70 32.14 3.50
N GLU A 417 -11.46 32.53 3.80
CA GLU A 417 -10.83 32.30 5.09
C GLU A 417 -11.72 32.84 6.24
N GLY A 418 -11.87 32.04 7.29
CA GLY A 418 -12.77 32.32 8.41
C GLY A 418 -14.27 32.06 8.15
N GLU A 419 -14.68 31.72 6.92
CA GLU A 419 -16.02 31.21 6.66
C GLU A 419 -16.14 29.73 7.07
N THR A 420 -17.37 29.22 7.13
CA THR A 420 -17.67 27.90 7.67
C THR A 420 -18.34 27.03 6.61
N LEU A 421 -17.71 25.90 6.28
CA LEU A 421 -18.29 24.86 5.43
C LEU A 421 -18.90 23.77 6.33
N SER A 422 -20.21 23.65 6.36
CA SER A 422 -20.91 22.60 7.11
C SER A 422 -21.63 21.61 6.21
N GLY A 423 -21.94 20.42 6.72
CA GLY A 423 -22.60 19.41 5.92
C GLY A 423 -22.54 18.02 6.51
N LYS A 424 -22.70 17.02 5.65
CA LYS A 424 -22.54 15.61 6.01
C LYS A 424 -22.11 14.74 4.85
N VAL A 425 -21.43 13.66 5.19
CA VAL A 425 -21.16 12.51 4.33
C VAL A 425 -22.00 11.34 4.85
N LEU A 426 -22.75 10.69 3.98
CA LEU A 426 -23.57 9.53 4.31
C LEU A 426 -23.11 8.35 3.47
N PHE A 427 -22.69 7.28 4.13
CA PHE A 427 -22.39 6.00 3.52
C PHE A 427 -23.63 5.10 3.65
N VAL A 428 -24.08 4.49 2.56
CA VAL A 428 -25.15 3.49 2.54
C VAL A 428 -24.62 2.20 1.96
N ALA A 429 -24.60 1.13 2.75
CA ALA A 429 -24.08 -0.16 2.32
C ALA A 429 -24.93 -0.74 1.18
N ASN A 430 -24.28 -1.12 0.08
CA ASN A 430 -24.95 -1.65 -1.11
C ASN A 430 -24.67 -3.15 -1.30
N LYS A 431 -25.42 -3.79 -2.21
CA LYS A 431 -25.38 -5.24 -2.46
C LYS A 431 -24.12 -5.72 -3.21
N ARG A 432 -23.17 -4.83 -3.54
CA ARG A 432 -21.96 -5.12 -4.34
C ARG A 432 -20.68 -5.12 -3.48
N GLN A 433 -20.83 -5.38 -2.18
CA GLN A 433 -19.73 -5.33 -1.19
C GLN A 433 -19.02 -3.97 -1.20
N SER A 434 -19.81 -2.88 -1.11
CA SER A 434 -19.31 -1.50 -1.11
C SER A 434 -20.41 -0.54 -0.65
N TYR A 435 -20.18 0.76 -0.82
CA TYR A 435 -21.04 1.83 -0.34
C TYR A 435 -21.43 2.81 -1.44
N ASP A 436 -22.69 3.24 -1.40
CA ASP A 436 -23.13 4.45 -2.08
C ASP A 436 -22.87 5.64 -1.13
N ILE A 437 -22.07 6.61 -1.58
CA ILE A 437 -21.67 7.77 -0.76
C ILE A 437 -22.50 8.98 -1.18
N GLN A 438 -23.10 9.70 -0.23
CA GLN A 438 -23.83 10.95 -0.48
C GLN A 438 -23.17 12.09 0.29
N ILE A 439 -22.65 13.08 -0.42
CA ILE A 439 -22.04 14.28 0.15
C ILE A 439 -23.00 15.45 0.00
N VAL A 440 -23.21 16.19 1.09
CA VAL A 440 -23.89 17.49 1.09
C VAL A 440 -23.01 18.49 1.82
N ALA A 441 -22.73 19.62 1.19
CA ALA A 441 -21.92 20.70 1.74
C ALA A 441 -22.59 22.07 1.54
N LEU A 442 -22.44 22.97 2.51
CA LEU A 442 -23.05 24.30 2.59
C LEU A 442 -22.01 25.31 3.12
N VAL A 443 -21.80 26.42 2.40
CA VAL A 443 -21.06 27.56 2.93
C VAL A 443 -22.03 28.42 3.74
N ASN A 444 -21.91 28.40 5.07
CA ASN A 444 -22.92 28.92 5.99
C ASN A 444 -23.21 30.41 5.79
N GLN A 445 -22.19 31.20 5.49
CA GLN A 445 -22.27 32.65 5.36
C GLN A 445 -22.96 33.10 4.07
N THR A 446 -22.91 32.29 3.01
CA THR A 446 -23.48 32.61 1.69
C THR A 446 -24.76 31.84 1.37
N GLY A 447 -25.01 30.72 2.06
CA GLY A 447 -26.12 29.82 1.77
C GLY A 447 -25.91 28.94 0.53
N PHE A 448 -24.76 29.05 -0.16
CA PHE A 448 -24.48 28.22 -1.34
C PHE A 448 -24.24 26.77 -0.93
N ARG A 449 -25.02 25.87 -1.54
CA ARG A 449 -25.02 24.44 -1.29
C ARG A 449 -24.58 23.68 -2.53
N SER A 450 -23.79 22.64 -2.31
CA SER A 450 -23.41 21.66 -3.33
C SER A 450 -23.43 20.25 -2.72
N GLY A 451 -23.21 19.25 -3.57
CA GLY A 451 -23.19 17.86 -3.15
C GLY A 451 -22.79 16.95 -4.31
N ASN A 452 -22.76 15.66 -4.02
CA ASN A 452 -22.58 14.61 -5.01
C ASN A 452 -23.08 13.27 -4.46
N THR A 453 -23.39 12.31 -5.34
CA THR A 453 -23.55 10.90 -4.98
C THR A 453 -22.46 10.12 -5.70
N LEU A 454 -21.69 9.30 -4.99
CA LEU A 454 -20.59 8.53 -5.55
C LEU A 454 -20.79 7.03 -5.30
N ASP A 455 -20.17 6.21 -6.15
CA ASP A 455 -20.18 4.75 -6.07
C ASP A 455 -18.79 4.25 -5.70
N LEU A 456 -18.59 3.85 -4.44
CA LEU A 456 -17.30 3.36 -3.95
C LEU A 456 -16.89 2.03 -4.59
N LYS A 457 -17.80 1.34 -5.30
CA LYS A 457 -17.46 0.14 -6.08
C LYS A 457 -16.79 0.46 -7.43
N ASN A 458 -16.87 1.71 -7.90
CA ASN A 458 -16.32 2.13 -9.20
C ASN A 458 -15.33 3.31 -9.07
N PRO A 459 -14.24 3.17 -8.28
CA PRO A 459 -13.23 4.21 -8.14
C PRO A 459 -12.48 4.46 -9.45
N PHE A 460 -11.98 5.68 -9.61
CA PHE A 460 -11.01 6.05 -10.63
C PHE A 460 -9.61 6.06 -10.02
N PHE A 461 -8.76 5.14 -10.45
CA PHE A 461 -7.37 5.08 -10.02
C PHE A 461 -6.53 6.06 -10.83
N ARG A 462 -5.91 7.03 -10.15
CA ARG A 462 -5.13 8.11 -10.76
C ARG A 462 -3.68 8.03 -10.29
N PHE A 463 -2.95 7.07 -10.83
CA PHE A 463 -1.53 6.89 -10.52
C PHE A 463 -0.69 8.05 -11.10
N PRO A 464 0.34 8.52 -10.36
CA PRO A 464 1.21 9.63 -10.78
C PRO A 464 2.18 9.28 -11.93
#